data_AF-A0A0A6NZW5-F1
#
_entry.id   AF-A0A0A6NZW5-F1
#
_cell.length_a   1.000
_cell.length_b   1.000
_cell.length_c   1.000
_cell.angle_alpha   90.00
_cell.angle_beta   90.00
_cell.angle_gamma   90.00
#
_symmetry.space_group_name_H-M   'P 1'
#
loop_
_entity.id
_entity.type
_entity.pdbx_description
1 polymer ?
#
loop_
_entity_poly.entity_id
_entity_poly.type
_entity_poly.pdbx_seq_one_letter_code
_entity_poly.pdbx_strand_id
1 'polypeptide(L)'
;MRIEPQRLDAKATYAQQIRFLYRDEKPSELEDYEQLRNIITSNLQQLVCFYQQIKDERQRLYEAEYEVEGKVFSAFFEIEMFFELVEGYANAISQYGSVKQSDSAIKELEHGNIFNNNVFTEWLSAHASEYPNILTYVALVNYFRIQIIEYLKAKQ
;
A
#
# COMPACT_ATOMS: atom_id res chain seq x y z
N MET A 1 -5.66 -49.96 49.16
CA MET A 1 -6.41 -48.83 48.57
C MET A 1 -5.68 -48.44 47.29
N ARG A 2 -6.20 -48.80 46.11
CA ARG A 2 -5.55 -48.58 44.81
C ARG A 2 -6.20 -47.33 44.21
N ILE A 3 -5.43 -46.26 44.01
CA ILE A 3 -5.90 -45.04 43.35
C ILE A 3 -5.76 -45.29 41.85
N GLU A 4 -6.88 -45.42 41.13
CA GLU A 4 -6.87 -45.43 39.67
C GLU A 4 -6.51 -44.03 39.15
N PRO A 5 -5.64 -43.91 38.13
CA PRO A 5 -5.42 -42.63 37.49
C PRO A 5 -6.66 -42.29 36.67
N GLN A 6 -7.30 -41.17 37.02
CA GLN A 6 -8.34 -40.55 36.19
C GLN A 6 -7.78 -40.38 34.79
N ARG A 7 -8.31 -41.13 33.83
CA ARG A 7 -8.13 -40.86 32.41
C ARG A 7 -8.79 -39.52 32.12
N LEU A 8 -7.99 -38.46 32.14
CA LEU A 8 -8.34 -37.19 31.51
C LEU A 8 -8.65 -37.49 30.04
N ASP A 9 -9.91 -37.27 29.67
CA ASP A 9 -10.40 -37.48 28.33
C ASP A 9 -9.66 -36.52 27.38
N ALA A 10 -8.69 -37.04 26.65
CA ALA A 10 -7.91 -36.29 25.67
C ALA A 10 -8.80 -35.62 24.61
N LYS A 11 -10.04 -36.10 24.39
CA LYS A 11 -11.01 -35.44 23.50
C LYS A 11 -11.60 -34.18 24.11
N ALA A 12 -11.77 -34.12 25.43
CA ALA A 12 -12.22 -32.90 26.11
C ALA A 12 -11.14 -31.80 26.06
N THR A 13 -9.86 -32.18 26.22
CA THR A 13 -8.73 -31.25 26.11
C THR A 13 -8.51 -30.75 24.68
N TYR A 14 -8.66 -31.62 23.67
CA TYR A 14 -8.54 -31.24 22.27
C TYR A 14 -9.72 -30.36 21.80
N ALA A 15 -10.94 -30.66 22.25
CA ALA A 15 -12.12 -29.83 21.96
C ALA A 15 -12.05 -28.45 22.66
N GLN A 16 -11.44 -28.36 23.83
CA GLN A 16 -11.19 -27.07 24.51
C GLN A 16 -10.06 -26.27 23.83
N GLN A 17 -9.00 -26.93 23.37
CA GLN A 17 -7.94 -26.30 22.58
C GLN A 17 -8.44 -25.84 21.21
N ILE A 18 -9.30 -26.61 20.54
CA ILE A 18 -9.96 -26.19 19.30
C ILE A 18 -10.94 -25.03 19.56
N ARG A 19 -11.72 -25.03 20.65
CA ARG A 19 -12.56 -23.85 21.00
C ARG A 19 -11.76 -22.59 21.33
N PHE A 20 -10.51 -22.73 21.78
CA PHE A 20 -9.60 -21.59 21.98
C PHE A 20 -9.03 -21.08 20.65
N LEU A 21 -8.81 -21.99 19.68
CA LEU A 21 -8.31 -21.64 18.34
C LEU A 21 -9.41 -21.20 17.36
N TYR A 22 -10.66 -21.58 17.62
CA TYR A 22 -11.86 -21.25 16.85
C TYR A 22 -12.91 -20.57 17.75
N ARG A 23 -12.46 -19.66 18.61
CA ARG A 23 -13.40 -18.74 19.24
C ARG A 23 -14.01 -17.93 18.10
N ASP A 24 -15.29 -18.17 17.82
CA ASP A 24 -16.16 -17.46 16.87
C ASP A 24 -16.38 -15.98 17.24
N GLU A 25 -15.35 -15.30 17.74
CA GLU A 25 -15.27 -13.86 17.61
C GLU A 25 -14.69 -13.64 16.22
N LYS A 26 -15.60 -13.51 15.24
CA LYS A 26 -15.27 -12.82 13.98
C LYS A 26 -14.45 -11.59 14.41
N PRO A 27 -13.20 -11.42 13.94
CA PRO A 27 -12.42 -10.24 14.30
C PRO A 27 -13.34 -9.04 14.17
N SER A 28 -13.40 -8.22 15.22
CA SER A 28 -14.29 -7.07 15.14
C SER A 28 -13.89 -6.26 13.91
N GLU A 29 -14.82 -5.67 13.17
CA GLU A 29 -14.47 -4.88 11.96
C GLU A 29 -13.37 -3.84 12.27
N LEU A 30 -13.30 -3.38 13.53
CA LEU A 30 -12.24 -2.53 14.07
C LEU A 30 -10.83 -3.16 14.07
N GLU A 31 -10.69 -4.46 14.33
CA GLU A 31 -9.41 -5.19 14.26
C GLU A 31 -8.91 -5.30 12.82
N ASP A 32 -9.82 -5.54 11.88
CA ASP A 32 -9.49 -5.60 10.44
C ASP A 32 -9.04 -4.23 9.91
N TYR A 33 -9.66 -3.13 10.35
CA TYR A 33 -9.23 -1.77 9.99
C TYR A 33 -7.88 -1.38 10.58
N GLU A 34 -7.64 -1.68 11.86
CA GLU A 34 -6.34 -1.38 12.47
C GLU A 34 -5.22 -2.24 11.85
N GLN A 35 -5.52 -3.48 11.45
CA GLN A 35 -4.57 -4.30 10.71
C GLN A 35 -4.24 -3.69 9.34
N LEU A 36 -5.24 -3.27 8.56
CA LEU A 36 -5.02 -2.60 7.27
C LEU A 36 -4.28 -1.27 7.44
N ARG A 37 -4.60 -0.49 8.47
CA ARG A 37 -3.88 0.75 8.80
C ARG A 37 -2.41 0.48 9.12
N ASN A 38 -2.12 -0.55 9.90
CA ASN A 38 -0.73 -0.93 10.20
C ASN A 38 0.04 -1.37 8.95
N ILE A 39 -0.62 -2.12 8.06
CA ILE A 39 -0.06 -2.48 6.75
C ILE A 39 0.24 -1.21 5.95
N ILE A 40 -0.70 -0.27 5.88
CA ILE A 40 -0.53 0.99 5.16
C ILE A 40 0.65 1.80 5.72
N THR A 41 0.74 1.92 7.04
CA THR A 41 1.85 2.62 7.71
C THR A 41 3.20 1.96 7.41
N SER A 42 3.28 0.62 7.46
CA SER A 42 4.51 -0.10 7.15
C SER A 42 4.91 0.06 5.68
N ASN A 43 3.94 -0.06 4.76
CA ASN A 43 4.19 0.08 3.33
C ASN A 43 4.61 1.50 2.95
N LEU A 44 4.02 2.53 3.59
CA LEU A 44 4.46 3.92 3.42
C LEU A 44 5.94 4.08 3.79
N GLN A 45 6.37 3.54 4.94
CA GLN A 45 7.78 3.61 5.36
C GLN A 45 8.70 2.90 4.36
N GLN A 46 8.31 1.71 3.88
CA GLN A 46 9.07 0.98 2.89
C GLN A 46 9.17 1.74 1.56
N LEU A 47 8.09 2.38 1.11
CA LEU A 47 8.08 3.19 -0.10
C LEU A 47 8.97 4.42 0.03
N VAL A 48 8.91 5.14 1.15
CA VAL A 48 9.81 6.28 1.41
C VAL A 48 11.27 5.83 1.41
N CYS A 49 11.59 4.69 2.03
CA CYS A 49 12.93 4.13 1.96
C CYS A 49 13.34 3.77 0.53
N PHE A 50 12.46 3.13 -0.24
CA PHE A 50 12.76 2.75 -1.62
C PHE A 50 12.95 3.96 -2.53
N TYR A 51 12.13 5.01 -2.36
CA TYR A 51 12.28 6.30 -3.05
C TYR A 51 13.66 6.94 -2.83
N GLN A 52 14.22 6.82 -1.62
CA GLN A 52 15.58 7.26 -1.33
C GLN A 52 16.64 6.34 -1.97
N GLN A 53 16.41 5.03 -2.02
CA GLN A 53 17.33 4.09 -2.64
C GLN A 53 17.46 4.29 -4.15
N ILE A 54 16.40 4.73 -4.82
CA ILE A 54 16.40 4.97 -6.27
C ILE A 54 16.82 6.40 -6.66
N LYS A 55 17.35 7.18 -5.73
CA LYS A 55 17.72 8.59 -5.93
C LYS A 55 18.57 8.81 -7.19
N ASP A 56 19.57 7.98 -7.43
CA ASP A 56 20.47 8.14 -8.57
C ASP A 56 19.75 7.89 -9.91
N GLU A 57 18.84 6.92 -9.95
CA GLU A 57 18.04 6.63 -11.13
C GLU A 57 17.02 7.74 -11.40
N ARG A 58 16.40 8.28 -10.35
CA ARG A 58 15.50 9.44 -10.45
C ARG A 58 16.23 10.69 -10.92
N GLN A 59 17.45 10.93 -10.42
CA GLN A 59 18.28 12.05 -10.86
C GLN A 59 18.62 11.93 -12.35
N ARG A 60 19.01 10.74 -12.82
CA ARG A 60 19.26 10.50 -14.25
C ARG A 60 18.02 10.70 -15.11
N LEU A 61 16.84 10.30 -14.62
CA LEU A 61 15.58 10.55 -15.33
C LEU A 61 15.28 12.05 -15.41
N TYR A 62 15.41 12.76 -14.29
CA TYR A 62 15.22 14.20 -14.24
C TYR A 62 16.14 14.94 -15.22
N GLU A 63 17.44 14.61 -15.23
CA GLU A 63 18.42 15.23 -16.13
C GLU A 63 18.08 14.95 -17.61
N ALA A 64 17.74 13.71 -17.94
CA ALA A 64 17.39 13.31 -19.29
C ALA A 64 16.13 14.02 -19.82
N GLU A 65 15.14 14.29 -18.97
CA GLU A 65 13.91 14.95 -19.39
C GLU A 65 13.99 16.48 -19.31
N TYR A 66 14.75 17.02 -18.36
CA TYR A 66 14.92 18.46 -18.18
C TYR A 66 15.79 19.08 -19.28
N GLU A 67 16.89 18.42 -19.67
CA GLU A 67 17.80 18.93 -20.71
C GLU A 67 17.21 18.84 -22.12
N VAL A 68 16.33 17.87 -22.37
CA VAL A 68 15.82 17.59 -23.73
C VAL A 68 14.61 18.43 -24.07
N GLU A 69 13.78 18.82 -23.11
CA GLU A 69 12.45 19.34 -23.44
C GLU A 69 12.04 20.65 -22.76
N GLY A 70 12.67 21.07 -21.66
CA GLY A 70 12.17 22.22 -20.86
C GLY A 70 10.69 22.09 -20.48
N LYS A 71 10.14 20.87 -20.55
CA LYS A 71 8.70 20.59 -20.41
C LYS A 71 8.36 20.39 -18.95
N VAL A 72 7.37 21.16 -18.52
CA VAL A 72 6.71 21.04 -17.21
C VAL A 72 5.86 19.75 -17.11
N PHE A 73 5.65 19.05 -18.24
CA PHE A 73 4.83 17.83 -18.35
C PHE A 73 5.70 16.68 -18.87
N SER A 74 6.54 16.13 -18.00
CA SER A 74 7.46 15.02 -18.29
C SER A 74 7.10 13.80 -17.44
N ALA A 75 7.60 12.60 -17.76
CA ALA A 75 7.26 11.40 -17.00
C ALA A 75 7.79 11.48 -15.56
N PHE A 76 8.94 12.11 -15.34
CA PHE A 76 9.46 12.43 -14.01
C PHE A 76 8.40 13.18 -13.19
N PHE A 77 7.85 14.29 -13.70
CA PHE A 77 6.85 15.07 -12.97
C PHE A 77 5.57 14.28 -12.70
N GLU A 78 5.10 13.49 -13.67
CA GLU A 78 3.92 12.64 -13.49
C GLU A 78 4.13 11.57 -12.40
N ILE A 79 5.34 10.99 -12.32
CA ILE A 79 5.71 10.03 -11.27
C ILE A 79 5.76 10.70 -9.90
N GLU A 80 6.37 11.88 -9.80
CA GLU A 80 6.46 12.60 -8.53
C GLU A 80 5.08 13.06 -8.03
N MET A 81 4.24 13.64 -8.91
CA MET A 81 2.86 14.00 -8.57
C MET A 81 2.03 12.79 -8.15
N PHE A 82 2.19 11.66 -8.85
CA PHE A 82 1.49 10.44 -8.51
C PHE A 82 1.89 9.92 -7.12
N PHE A 83 3.19 9.96 -6.82
CA PHE A 83 3.67 9.57 -5.49
C PHE A 83 3.15 10.50 -4.40
N GLU A 84 3.25 11.82 -4.58
CA GLU A 84 2.77 12.81 -3.60
C GLU A 84 1.28 12.63 -3.28
N LEU A 85 0.45 12.37 -4.30
CA LEU A 85 -0.97 12.08 -4.14
C LEU A 85 -1.19 10.86 -3.23
N VAL A 86 -0.53 9.74 -3.52
CA VAL A 86 -0.67 8.49 -2.76
C VAL A 86 -0.11 8.63 -1.36
N GLU A 87 1.06 9.26 -1.22
CA GLU A 87 1.72 9.53 0.05
C GLU A 87 0.86 10.43 0.95
N GLY A 88 0.22 11.46 0.41
CA GLY A 88 -0.64 12.36 1.17
C GLY A 88 -1.80 11.63 1.86
N TYR A 89 -2.48 10.75 1.12
CA TYR A 89 -3.55 9.93 1.67
C TYR A 89 -3.05 8.87 2.66
N ALA A 90 -1.93 8.21 2.35
CA ALA A 90 -1.31 7.25 3.26
C ALA A 90 -0.91 7.90 4.61
N ASN A 91 -0.34 9.10 4.56
CA ASN A 91 0.02 9.87 5.75
C ASN A 91 -1.20 10.22 6.59
N ALA A 92 -2.30 10.67 5.96
CA ALA A 92 -3.54 10.97 6.67
C ALA A 92 -4.10 9.73 7.39
N ILE A 93 -4.08 8.55 6.74
CA ILE A 93 -4.50 7.28 7.34
C ILE A 93 -3.56 6.87 8.48
N SER A 94 -2.24 6.94 8.26
CA SER A 94 -1.23 6.59 9.27
C SER A 94 -1.38 7.45 10.53
N GLN A 95 -1.47 8.78 10.37
CA GLN A 95 -1.49 9.71 11.49
C GLN A 95 -2.86 9.83 12.17
N TYR A 96 -3.94 9.88 11.40
CA TYR A 96 -5.29 10.19 11.90
C TYR A 96 -6.28 9.02 11.79
N GLY A 97 -5.86 7.88 11.24
CA GLY A 97 -6.74 6.75 10.95
C GLY A 97 -7.86 7.08 9.95
N SER A 98 -7.85 8.25 9.32
CA SER A 98 -8.98 8.75 8.54
C SER A 98 -8.55 9.80 7.52
N VAL A 99 -9.38 9.96 6.49
CA VAL A 99 -9.24 10.98 5.45
C VAL A 99 -10.50 11.83 5.44
N LYS A 100 -10.34 13.16 5.34
CA LYS A 100 -11.48 14.08 5.19
C LYS A 100 -12.12 13.85 3.82
N GLN A 101 -13.45 13.75 3.76
CA GLN A 101 -14.20 13.49 2.53
C GLN A 101 -13.76 12.20 1.83
N SER A 102 -13.86 11.05 2.54
CA SER A 102 -13.44 9.73 2.05
C SER A 102 -13.92 9.39 0.63
N ASP A 103 -15.17 9.73 0.28
CA ASP A 103 -15.71 9.50 -1.07
C ASP A 103 -14.99 10.29 -2.16
N SER A 104 -14.58 11.54 -1.86
CA SER A 104 -13.80 12.35 -2.79
C SER A 104 -12.39 11.78 -2.94
N ALA A 105 -11.78 11.36 -1.84
CA ALA A 105 -10.46 10.73 -1.84
C ALA A 105 -10.45 9.43 -2.65
N ILE A 106 -11.46 8.56 -2.48
CA ILE A 106 -11.60 7.33 -3.27
C ILE A 106 -11.69 7.67 -4.76
N LYS A 107 -12.52 8.64 -5.15
CA LYS A 107 -12.63 9.05 -6.56
C LYS A 107 -11.33 9.60 -7.11
N GLU A 108 -10.61 10.42 -6.34
CA GLU A 108 -9.33 10.97 -6.76
C GLU A 108 -8.28 9.86 -6.95
N LEU A 109 -8.20 8.91 -6.00
CA LEU A 109 -7.31 7.75 -6.09
C LEU A 109 -7.71 6.78 -7.23
N GLU A 110 -8.99 6.62 -7.53
CA GLU A 110 -9.46 5.81 -8.66
C GLU A 110 -9.10 6.45 -10.01
N HIS A 111 -9.21 7.77 -10.12
CA HIS A 111 -8.83 8.49 -11.34
C HIS A 111 -7.31 8.69 -11.48
N GLY A 112 -6.58 8.79 -10.36
CA GLY A 112 -5.13 9.00 -10.29
C GLY A 112 -4.30 7.77 -10.70
N ASN A 113 -4.78 6.95 -11.62
CA ASN A 113 -4.00 5.84 -12.13
C ASN A 113 -2.95 6.29 -13.14
N ILE A 114 -1.68 6.29 -12.73
CA ILE A 114 -0.56 6.67 -13.59
C ILE A 114 -0.46 5.82 -14.86
N PHE A 115 -0.93 4.57 -14.85
CA PHE A 115 -0.96 3.73 -16.05
C PHE A 115 -2.06 4.14 -17.07
N ASN A 116 -2.93 5.08 -16.70
CA ASN A 116 -3.86 5.73 -17.63
C ASN A 116 -3.34 7.10 -18.10
N ASN A 117 -2.15 7.55 -17.65
CA ASN A 117 -1.55 8.80 -18.09
C ASN A 117 -0.74 8.58 -19.40
N ASN A 118 -1.05 9.38 -20.43
CA ASN A 118 -0.42 9.24 -21.74
C ASN A 118 1.09 9.55 -21.72
N VAL A 119 1.51 10.59 -21.00
CA VAL A 119 2.93 10.96 -20.87
C VAL A 119 3.73 9.82 -20.26
N PHE A 120 3.22 9.24 -19.16
CA PHE A 120 3.90 8.11 -18.51
C PHE A 120 3.88 6.84 -19.37
N THR A 121 2.79 6.52 -20.05
CA THR A 121 2.69 5.29 -20.85
C THR A 121 3.54 5.34 -22.13
N GLU A 122 3.67 6.51 -22.75
CA GLU A 122 4.62 6.74 -23.84
C GLU A 122 6.06 6.59 -23.35
N TRP A 123 6.41 7.23 -22.24
CA TRP A 123 7.73 7.09 -21.62
C TRP A 123 8.05 5.64 -21.24
N LEU A 124 7.10 4.94 -20.62
CA LEU A 124 7.25 3.55 -20.21
C LEU A 124 7.59 2.65 -21.40
N SER A 125 6.91 2.85 -22.53
CA SER A 125 7.12 2.06 -23.74
C SER A 125 8.51 2.27 -24.33
N ALA A 126 9.09 3.47 -24.17
CA ALA A 126 10.40 3.81 -24.70
C ALA A 126 11.56 3.46 -23.74
N HIS A 127 11.37 3.64 -22.43
CA HIS A 127 12.47 3.74 -21.47
C HIS A 127 12.41 2.74 -20.31
N ALA A 128 11.40 1.85 -20.23
CA ALA A 128 11.25 0.90 -19.13
C ALA A 128 12.52 0.11 -18.78
N SER A 129 13.30 -0.31 -19.79
CA SER A 129 14.51 -1.09 -19.58
C SER A 129 15.70 -0.28 -19.04
N GLU A 130 15.68 1.03 -19.24
CA GLU A 130 16.74 1.96 -18.79
C GLU A 130 16.55 2.38 -17.33
N TYR A 131 15.30 2.35 -16.86
CA TYR A 131 14.89 2.77 -15.52
C TYR A 131 14.05 1.68 -14.80
N PRO A 132 14.63 0.48 -14.56
CA PRO A 132 13.91 -0.64 -13.97
C PRO A 132 13.49 -0.43 -12.52
N ASN A 133 14.26 0.34 -11.73
CA ASN A 133 13.89 0.59 -10.34
C ASN A 133 12.79 1.64 -10.23
N ILE A 134 12.78 2.63 -11.13
CA ILE A 134 11.66 3.57 -11.25
C ILE A 134 10.38 2.83 -11.64
N LEU A 135 10.44 1.92 -12.61
CA LEU A 135 9.27 1.10 -12.99
C LEU A 135 8.76 0.27 -11.80
N THR A 136 9.68 -0.36 -11.07
CA THR A 136 9.34 -1.13 -9.86
C THR A 136 8.69 -0.22 -8.81
N TYR A 137 9.24 0.97 -8.60
CA TYR A 137 8.71 1.95 -7.67
C TYR A 137 7.29 2.38 -8.04
N VAL A 138 7.06 2.78 -9.29
CA VAL A 138 5.74 3.20 -9.77
C VAL A 138 4.70 2.07 -9.62
N ALA A 139 5.09 0.82 -9.92
CA ALA A 139 4.21 -0.33 -9.73
C ALA A 139 3.84 -0.53 -8.25
N LEU A 140 4.80 -0.37 -7.33
CA LEU A 140 4.55 -0.46 -5.88
C LEU A 140 3.66 0.68 -5.38
N VAL A 141 3.87 1.92 -5.84
CA VAL A 141 3.01 3.06 -5.49
C VAL A 141 1.59 2.84 -6.01
N ASN A 142 1.42 2.30 -7.23
CA ASN A 142 0.11 1.93 -7.78
C ASN A 142 -0.57 0.81 -7.01
N TYR A 143 0.17 -0.20 -6.57
CA TYR A 143 -0.37 -1.22 -5.69
C TYR A 143 -0.80 -0.62 -4.34
N PHE A 144 0.02 0.25 -3.77
CA PHE A 144 -0.27 0.92 -2.51
C PHE A 144 -1.52 1.80 -2.59
N ARG A 145 -1.73 2.50 -3.71
CA ARG A 145 -2.97 3.22 -4.00
C ARG A 145 -4.22 2.35 -3.86
N ILE A 146 -4.17 1.12 -4.37
CA ILE A 146 -5.29 0.17 -4.29
C ILE A 146 -5.57 -0.19 -2.83
N GLN A 147 -4.52 -0.46 -2.03
CA GLN A 147 -4.68 -0.76 -0.60
C GLN A 147 -5.31 0.41 0.18
N ILE A 148 -4.95 1.66 -0.17
CA ILE A 148 -5.56 2.85 0.41
C ILE A 148 -7.06 2.92 0.05
N ILE A 149 -7.42 2.68 -1.21
CA ILE A 149 -8.83 2.64 -1.65
C ILE A 149 -9.61 1.56 -0.87
N GLU A 150 -9.04 0.37 -0.72
CA GLU A 150 -9.65 -0.73 0.04
C GLU A 150 -9.89 -0.33 1.50
N TYR A 151 -8.90 0.26 2.17
CA TYR A 151 -9.06 0.77 3.52
C TYR A 151 -10.18 1.81 3.62
N LEU A 152 -10.21 2.78 2.69
CA LEU A 152 -11.20 3.85 2.70
C LEU A 152 -12.63 3.34 2.45
N LYS A 153 -12.79 2.35 1.56
CA LYS A 153 -14.08 1.70 1.28
C LYS A 153 -14.54 0.82 2.42
N ALA A 154 -13.61 0.12 3.07
CA ALA A 154 -13.94 -0.76 4.17
C ALA A 154 -14.40 0.06 5.39
N LYS A 155 -13.84 1.26 5.63
CA LYS A 155 -14.24 2.14 6.74
C LYS A 155 -15.56 2.90 6.54
N GLN A 156 -16.31 2.67 5.46
CA GLN A 156 -17.62 3.30 5.21
C GLN A 156 -18.74 2.55 5.92
#